data_AF-A0A7W9SVG4-F1
#
_entry.id   AF-A0A7W9SVG4-F1
#
_cell.length_a   1.000
_cell.length_b   1.000
_cell.length_c   1.000
_cell.angle_alpha   90.00
_cell.angle_beta   90.00
_cell.angle_gamma   90.00
#
_symmetry.space_group_name_H-M   'P 1'
#
loop_
_entity.id
_entity.type
_entity.pdbx_description
1 polymer ?
#
loop_
_entity_poly.entity_id
_entity_poly.type
_entity_poly.pdbx_seq_one_letter_code
_entity_poly.pdbx_strand_id
1 'polypeptide(L)'
;MLSKRWWLELGCVVGIISLSGALLFPKYYDAVVVKHNRLPPIPPPKGRPLYSLKDAGEGDDGWLDAQGKVIAKTFRRLAWHEEGATLVEVGQGKSERWEVTWRGKTYDLGNRWQQDLRNPVANAKGQLALTVFGRPLLWFEGKWTPLLPGDQRGTVTGLNAQGQAVGVVARQAYLWSGTTGKPLLNRPSTAAAINDRGDIIGALGESHATGYFWQKGTVKEFTAPLYSGEIAYLNPVALNERADVVGNAGLVPPTDAKHQSTAPWSSPFVWQQGRTTLLEGRIEQQGKWVLDAALAINDRGEILVRGHEQGKTYPSHLLLLTPRVGIAP
;
A
#
# COMPACT_ATOMS: atom_id res chain seq x y z
N MET A 1 -54.03 37.26 -22.07
CA MET A 1 -53.07 36.32 -22.70
C MET A 1 -52.51 35.47 -21.55
N LEU A 2 -53.00 34.26 -21.29
CA LEU A 2 -52.61 32.97 -21.92
C LEU A 2 -51.08 32.73 -21.87
N SER A 3 -50.49 31.58 -21.54
CA SER A 3 -50.86 30.33 -20.83
C SER A 3 -49.54 29.49 -20.65
N LYS A 4 -49.39 28.34 -19.96
CA LYS A 4 -50.26 27.38 -19.24
C LYS A 4 -49.36 26.51 -18.31
N ARG A 5 -49.91 25.69 -17.41
CA ARG A 5 -49.24 24.50 -16.84
C ARG A 5 -49.33 23.31 -17.81
N TRP A 6 -48.40 22.35 -17.74
CA TRP A 6 -48.60 20.92 -18.06
C TRP A 6 -47.72 20.01 -17.16
N TRP A 7 -47.92 18.69 -17.25
CA TRP A 7 -47.69 17.67 -16.20
C TRP A 7 -46.90 16.43 -16.70
N LEU A 8 -46.41 15.62 -15.74
CA LEU A 8 -46.19 14.15 -15.73
C LEU A 8 -45.22 13.43 -16.70
N GLU A 9 -44.30 12.68 -16.08
CA GLU A 9 -43.76 11.33 -16.35
C GLU A 9 -43.97 10.63 -17.71
N LEU A 10 -42.88 10.07 -18.27
CA LEU A 10 -42.49 8.64 -18.14
C LEU A 10 -41.21 8.27 -18.94
N GLY A 11 -40.42 7.34 -18.42
CA GLY A 11 -39.79 6.28 -19.25
C GLY A 11 -38.35 6.43 -19.78
N CYS A 12 -37.50 5.49 -19.33
CA CYS A 12 -36.43 4.83 -20.11
C CYS A 12 -35.14 5.57 -20.52
N VAL A 13 -34.12 5.42 -19.67
CA VAL A 13 -32.82 4.76 -19.97
C VAL A 13 -32.25 4.92 -21.39
N VAL A 14 -31.17 5.71 -21.49
CA VAL A 14 -30.01 5.39 -22.34
C VAL A 14 -28.75 5.55 -21.47
N GLY A 15 -28.00 4.46 -21.28
CA GLY A 15 -26.85 4.44 -20.39
C GLY A 15 -25.58 4.99 -21.05
N ILE A 16 -24.99 6.03 -20.46
CA ILE A 16 -23.61 6.43 -20.77
C ILE A 16 -22.67 5.61 -19.89
N ILE A 17 -21.99 4.64 -20.50
CA ILE A 17 -20.92 3.87 -19.86
C ILE A 17 -19.69 4.77 -19.76
N SER A 18 -19.42 5.32 -18.57
CA SER A 18 -18.18 6.06 -18.30
C SER A 18 -17.06 5.09 -17.91
N LEU A 19 -16.25 4.73 -18.90
CA LEU A 19 -15.15 3.78 -18.83
C LEU A 19 -13.83 4.51 -18.51
N SER A 20 -13.70 5.05 -17.27
CA SER A 20 -12.50 5.80 -16.86
C SER A 20 -12.13 5.57 -15.39
N GLY A 21 -10.91 5.09 -15.11
CA GLY A 21 -10.36 5.00 -13.74
C GLY A 21 -9.56 3.74 -13.39
N ALA A 22 -9.50 2.74 -14.28
CA ALA A 22 -8.78 1.47 -14.04
C ALA A 22 -7.43 1.34 -14.77
N LEU A 23 -6.99 2.38 -15.49
CA LEU A 23 -5.76 2.39 -16.30
C LEU A 23 -4.78 3.41 -15.72
N LEU A 24 -3.69 2.90 -15.13
CA LEU A 24 -2.38 3.53 -14.82
C LEU A 24 -1.66 2.90 -13.60
N PHE A 25 -2.22 1.85 -12.99
CA PHE A 25 -1.50 1.05 -11.99
C PHE A 25 -0.68 -0.07 -12.65
N PRO A 26 0.66 -0.02 -12.66
CA PRO A 26 1.46 -1.23 -12.84
C PRO A 26 1.22 -2.15 -11.64
N LYS A 27 0.55 -3.29 -11.90
CA LYS A 27 0.37 -4.37 -10.94
C LYS A 27 1.74 -4.97 -10.59
N TYR A 28 2.33 -4.66 -9.44
CA TYR A 28 3.25 -5.51 -8.66
C TYR A 28 3.54 -4.85 -7.31
N TYR A 29 2.77 -5.22 -6.27
CA TYR A 29 3.14 -4.99 -4.88
C TYR A 29 3.59 -6.33 -4.30
N ASP A 30 4.90 -6.50 -4.18
CA ASP A 30 5.47 -7.58 -3.37
C ASP A 30 5.38 -7.20 -1.89
N ALA A 31 4.94 -8.14 -1.06
CA ALA A 31 4.82 -7.94 0.37
C ALA A 31 6.21 -8.00 1.02
N VAL A 32 6.73 -6.84 1.45
CA VAL A 32 8.04 -6.81 2.10
C VAL A 32 7.91 -6.97 3.61
N VAL A 33 8.48 -8.07 4.11
CA VAL A 33 8.51 -8.39 5.54
C VAL A 33 9.77 -7.79 6.18
N VAL A 34 9.62 -6.66 6.86
CA VAL A 34 10.72 -6.08 7.65
C VAL A 34 10.87 -6.87 8.95
N LYS A 35 11.88 -7.75 9.04
CA LYS A 35 12.17 -8.49 10.27
C LYS A 35 12.73 -7.57 11.36
N HIS A 36 12.02 -7.44 12.47
CA HIS A 36 12.60 -6.93 13.71
C HIS A 36 13.32 -8.06 14.49
N ASN A 37 14.65 -7.99 14.56
CA ASN A 37 15.53 -9.00 15.16
C ASN A 37 15.48 -9.02 16.71
N ARG A 38 14.32 -9.30 17.32
CA ARG A 38 14.17 -9.33 18.80
C ARG A 38 13.32 -10.47 19.38
N LEU A 39 13.00 -11.51 18.62
CA LEU A 39 12.37 -12.73 19.17
C LEU A 39 13.19 -13.98 18.86
N PRO A 40 13.39 -14.89 19.84
CA PRO A 40 13.92 -16.23 19.56
C PRO A 40 12.91 -17.01 18.70
N PRO A 41 13.35 -18.03 17.94
CA PRO A 41 12.45 -18.85 17.14
C PRO A 41 11.41 -19.54 18.04
N ILE A 42 10.13 -19.37 17.69
CA ILE A 42 9.04 -20.10 18.33
C ILE A 42 9.23 -21.60 18.01
N PRO A 43 9.29 -22.50 19.00
CA PRO A 43 9.40 -23.93 18.74
C PRO A 43 8.16 -24.43 17.97
N PRO A 44 8.30 -25.39 17.05
CA PRO A 44 7.16 -25.88 16.26
C PRO A 44 6.07 -26.49 17.16
N PRO A 45 4.81 -26.51 16.70
CA PRO A 45 3.74 -27.19 17.43
C PRO A 45 4.11 -28.65 17.72
N LYS A 46 3.89 -29.10 18.97
CA LYS A 46 4.20 -30.47 19.39
C LYS A 46 3.53 -31.48 18.44
N GLY A 47 4.34 -32.30 17.77
CA GLY A 47 3.86 -33.46 17.01
C GLY A 47 4.20 -33.51 15.51
N ARG A 48 4.96 -32.56 14.94
CA ARG A 48 5.43 -32.65 13.54
C ARG A 48 6.90 -32.20 13.40
N PRO A 49 7.82 -33.05 12.90
CA PRO A 49 9.15 -32.62 12.50
C PRO A 49 9.07 -31.81 11.20
N LEU A 50 9.90 -30.77 11.08
CA LEU A 50 10.07 -29.97 9.87
C LEU A 50 11.58 -29.88 9.57
N TYR A 51 11.95 -30.14 8.32
CA TYR A 51 13.32 -29.99 7.83
C TYR A 51 13.40 -28.74 6.95
N SER A 52 14.47 -27.95 7.08
CA SER A 52 14.73 -26.82 6.20
C SER A 52 15.53 -27.28 4.98
N LEU A 53 15.12 -26.88 3.77
CA LEU A 53 15.97 -27.04 2.59
C LEU A 53 17.26 -26.23 2.76
N LYS A 54 18.39 -26.92 2.63
CA LYS A 54 19.71 -26.33 2.32
C LYS A 54 20.35 -26.85 1.04
N ASP A 55 19.81 -27.94 0.46
CA ASP A 55 20.52 -28.77 -0.53
C ASP A 55 19.71 -29.08 -1.82
N ALA A 56 18.76 -28.22 -2.21
CA ALA A 56 18.11 -28.31 -3.53
C ALA A 56 18.26 -26.99 -4.30
N GLY A 57 18.57 -27.10 -5.59
CA GLY A 57 18.82 -25.96 -6.48
C GLY A 57 17.58 -25.14 -6.83
N GLU A 58 17.83 -24.01 -7.47
CA GLU A 58 16.84 -23.00 -7.87
C GLU A 58 15.66 -23.61 -8.66
N GLY A 59 14.42 -23.39 -8.21
CA GLY A 59 13.24 -23.81 -8.98
C GLY A 59 11.89 -23.74 -8.25
N ASP A 60 11.69 -24.55 -7.20
CA ASP A 60 10.37 -24.82 -6.62
C ASP A 60 10.35 -24.67 -5.08
N ASP A 61 9.75 -23.58 -4.57
CA ASP A 61 9.48 -23.38 -3.12
C ASP A 61 8.28 -24.24 -2.67
N GLY A 62 8.53 -25.53 -2.42
CA GLY A 62 7.53 -26.50 -1.97
C GLY A 62 7.70 -26.97 -0.52
N TRP A 63 6.60 -27.07 0.23
CA TRP A 63 6.60 -27.78 1.52
C TRP A 63 6.35 -29.27 1.30
N LEU A 64 7.15 -30.11 1.96
CA LEU A 64 7.01 -31.56 1.91
C LEU A 64 6.29 -32.09 3.17
N ASP A 65 5.53 -33.17 3.02
CA ASP A 65 5.07 -33.97 4.17
C ASP A 65 6.16 -34.92 4.71
N ALA A 66 5.81 -35.71 5.71
CA ALA A 66 6.72 -36.69 6.33
C ALA A 66 7.14 -37.83 5.36
N GLN A 67 6.55 -37.89 4.16
CA GLN A 67 6.85 -38.86 3.10
C GLN A 67 7.60 -38.19 1.94
N GLY A 68 7.99 -36.92 2.06
CA GLY A 68 8.71 -36.19 1.01
C GLY A 68 7.83 -35.71 -0.14
N LYS A 69 6.50 -35.80 -0.02
CA LYS A 69 5.57 -35.36 -1.08
C LYS A 69 5.26 -33.88 -0.92
N VAL A 70 5.31 -33.13 -2.03
CA VAL A 70 4.94 -31.72 -2.05
C VAL A 70 3.45 -31.56 -1.70
N ILE A 71 3.16 -30.99 -0.54
CA ILE A 71 1.81 -30.71 -0.03
C ILE A 71 1.35 -29.27 -0.28
N ALA A 72 2.27 -28.37 -0.63
CA ALA A 72 1.97 -27.02 -1.10
C ALA A 72 3.05 -26.55 -2.08
N LYS A 73 2.67 -26.13 -3.29
CA LYS A 73 3.60 -25.63 -4.34
C LYS A 73 3.75 -24.11 -4.43
N THR A 74 2.92 -23.33 -3.72
CA THR A 74 2.92 -21.86 -3.89
C THR A 74 2.40 -21.18 -2.63
N PHE A 75 3.31 -20.69 -1.80
CA PHE A 75 2.98 -19.65 -0.84
C PHE A 75 3.34 -18.29 -1.44
N ARG A 76 2.34 -17.54 -1.93
CA ARG A 76 2.48 -16.07 -1.97
C ARG A 76 2.35 -15.55 -0.55
N ARG A 77 3.44 -15.66 0.20
CA ARG A 77 3.47 -15.35 1.62
C ARG A 77 3.47 -13.83 1.83
N LEU A 78 2.27 -13.25 1.86
CA LEU A 78 1.98 -11.94 2.47
C LEU A 78 2.16 -12.01 4.01
N ALA A 79 3.34 -12.46 4.46
CA ALA A 79 3.67 -12.66 5.87
C ALA A 79 3.97 -11.34 6.57
N TRP A 80 2.95 -10.50 6.71
CA TRP A 80 2.95 -9.50 7.75
C TRP A 80 3.06 -10.20 9.12
N HIS A 81 4.05 -9.82 9.91
CA HIS A 81 4.37 -10.43 11.20
C HIS A 81 4.74 -9.35 12.22
N GLU A 82 3.73 -8.63 12.70
CA GLU A 82 3.81 -7.92 13.98
C GLU A 82 3.01 -8.69 15.04
N GLU A 83 3.53 -8.68 16.27
CA GLU A 83 2.89 -9.15 17.51
C GLU A 83 2.18 -10.53 17.48
N GLY A 84 2.56 -11.41 16.55
CA GLY A 84 1.99 -12.76 16.43
C GLY A 84 0.72 -12.82 15.57
N ALA A 85 0.51 -11.84 14.68
CA ALA A 85 -0.35 -11.99 13.52
C ALA A 85 0.42 -12.60 12.34
N THR A 86 -0.28 -13.31 11.47
CA THR A 86 0.24 -13.80 10.19
C THR A 86 -0.93 -14.03 9.24
N LEU A 87 -1.01 -13.21 8.18
CA LEU A 87 -1.91 -13.46 7.05
C LEU A 87 -1.22 -14.41 6.07
N VAL A 88 -1.91 -15.47 5.63
CA VAL A 88 -1.43 -16.40 4.62
C VAL A 88 -2.54 -16.75 3.63
N GLU A 89 -2.17 -16.87 2.36
CA GLU A 89 -2.98 -17.56 1.36
C GLU A 89 -2.68 -19.06 1.47
N VAL A 90 -3.73 -19.88 1.56
CA VAL A 90 -3.63 -21.34 1.79
C VAL A 90 -4.55 -22.08 0.82
N GLY A 91 -4.05 -23.13 0.17
CA GLY A 91 -4.80 -23.95 -0.78
C GLY A 91 -4.18 -23.96 -2.18
N GLN A 92 -4.90 -24.51 -3.16
CA GLN A 92 -4.47 -24.52 -4.57
C GLN A 92 -5.66 -24.35 -5.52
N GLY A 93 -5.56 -23.42 -6.46
CA GLY A 93 -6.62 -23.16 -7.44
C GLY A 93 -7.92 -22.76 -6.73
N LYS A 94 -9.03 -23.44 -7.04
CA LYS A 94 -10.36 -23.08 -6.50
C LYS A 94 -10.51 -23.24 -4.98
N SER A 95 -9.59 -23.94 -4.30
CA SER A 95 -9.57 -24.07 -2.83
C SER A 95 -8.69 -23.05 -2.12
N GLU A 96 -8.10 -22.09 -2.85
CA GLU A 96 -7.36 -20.99 -2.23
C GLU A 96 -8.28 -20.16 -1.33
N ARG A 97 -7.90 -20.06 -0.06
CA ARG A 97 -8.53 -19.26 0.98
C ARG A 97 -7.51 -18.40 1.69
N TRP A 98 -7.99 -17.37 2.37
CA TRP A 98 -7.16 -16.55 3.23
C TRP A 98 -7.32 -17.02 4.68
N GLU A 99 -6.20 -17.16 5.39
CA GLU A 99 -6.19 -17.47 6.82
C GLU A 99 -5.39 -16.39 7.54
N VAL A 100 -5.94 -15.86 8.65
CA VAL A 100 -5.16 -15.06 9.59
C VAL A 100 -4.92 -15.88 10.85
N THR A 101 -3.66 -16.04 11.22
CA THR A 101 -3.28 -16.59 12.52
C THR A 101 -2.96 -15.44 13.45
N TRP A 102 -3.67 -15.33 14.58
CA TRP A 102 -3.46 -14.30 15.61
C TRP A 102 -3.34 -14.98 16.97
N ARG A 103 -2.26 -14.67 17.72
CA ARG A 103 -1.99 -15.24 19.06
C ARG A 103 -2.09 -16.78 19.10
N GLY A 104 -1.60 -17.44 18.04
CA GLY A 104 -1.62 -18.90 17.91
C GLY A 104 -2.98 -19.51 17.50
N LYS A 105 -4.03 -18.71 17.30
CA LYS A 105 -5.31 -19.16 16.77
C LYS A 105 -5.46 -18.76 15.30
N THR A 106 -5.75 -19.73 14.45
CA THR A 106 -6.02 -19.50 13.02
C THR A 106 -7.51 -19.27 12.79
N TYR A 107 -7.82 -18.30 11.93
CA TYR A 107 -9.15 -17.90 11.53
C TYR A 107 -9.24 -17.95 10.00
N ASP A 108 -10.20 -18.70 9.48
CA ASP A 108 -10.52 -18.74 8.06
C ASP A 108 -11.24 -17.43 7.69
N LEU A 109 -10.69 -16.71 6.70
CA LEU A 109 -11.24 -15.47 6.18
C LEU A 109 -12.11 -15.70 4.93
N GLY A 110 -12.14 -16.92 4.40
CA GLY A 110 -12.92 -17.33 3.24
C GLY A 110 -12.12 -17.48 1.94
N ASN A 111 -12.80 -17.97 0.90
CA ASN A 111 -12.19 -18.31 -0.38
C ASN A 111 -11.73 -17.06 -1.15
N ARG A 112 -10.49 -17.11 -1.67
CA ARG A 112 -9.84 -16.08 -2.50
C ARG A 112 -10.71 -15.63 -3.68
N TRP A 113 -11.35 -16.58 -4.37
CA TRP A 113 -12.17 -16.29 -5.56
C TRP A 113 -13.44 -15.50 -5.27
N GLN A 114 -13.85 -15.42 -4.00
CA GLN A 114 -14.96 -14.56 -3.54
C GLN A 114 -14.46 -13.24 -2.96
N GLN A 115 -13.16 -12.94 -3.01
CA GLN A 115 -12.58 -11.78 -2.35
C GLN A 115 -11.41 -11.20 -3.15
N ASP A 116 -11.66 -10.14 -3.93
CA ASP A 116 -10.62 -9.27 -4.50
C ASP A 116 -9.96 -8.49 -3.35
N LEU A 117 -9.06 -9.17 -2.62
CA LEU A 117 -8.33 -8.62 -1.49
C LEU A 117 -7.27 -7.65 -1.96
N ARG A 118 -7.49 -6.38 -1.63
CA ARG A 118 -6.54 -5.30 -1.90
C ARG A 118 -6.03 -4.70 -0.61
N ASN A 119 -4.71 -4.55 -0.55
CA ASN A 119 -3.95 -3.83 0.46
C ASN A 119 -4.34 -4.19 1.90
N PRO A 120 -4.14 -5.45 2.33
CA PRO A 120 -4.29 -5.81 3.73
C PRO A 120 -3.27 -5.02 4.57
N VAL A 121 -3.78 -4.27 5.55
CA VAL A 121 -2.99 -3.53 6.54
C VAL A 121 -3.44 -3.96 7.93
N ALA A 122 -2.51 -4.12 8.86
CA ALA A 122 -2.79 -4.62 10.19
C ALA A 122 -2.03 -3.80 11.24
N ASN A 123 -2.37 -3.99 12.52
CA ASN A 123 -1.73 -3.28 13.64
C ASN A 123 -1.39 -4.23 14.80
N ALA A 124 -0.60 -3.73 15.75
CA ALA A 124 -0.20 -4.42 16.98
C ALA A 124 -1.36 -5.06 17.78
N LYS A 125 -2.59 -4.55 17.68
CA LYS A 125 -3.76 -5.16 18.36
C LYS A 125 -4.26 -6.44 17.68
N GLY A 126 -3.72 -6.81 16.52
CA GLY A 126 -4.24 -7.88 15.67
C GLY A 126 -5.52 -7.47 14.95
N GLN A 127 -5.77 -6.18 14.78
CA GLN A 127 -6.79 -5.70 13.85
C GLN A 127 -6.22 -5.76 12.44
N LEU A 128 -7.07 -6.10 11.48
CA LEU A 128 -6.71 -6.23 10.07
C LEU A 128 -7.76 -5.48 9.25
N ALA A 129 -7.35 -4.49 8.44
CA ALA A 129 -8.21 -3.79 7.52
C ALA A 129 -7.82 -4.08 6.06
N LEU A 130 -8.81 -4.21 5.19
CA LEU A 130 -8.65 -4.54 3.76
C LEU A 130 -9.89 -4.15 2.98
N THR A 131 -9.76 -4.14 1.66
CA THR A 131 -10.85 -3.88 0.75
C THR A 131 -11.31 -5.17 0.07
N VAL A 132 -12.61 -5.45 0.07
CA VAL A 132 -13.24 -6.60 -0.61
C VAL A 132 -14.30 -6.09 -1.58
N PHE A 133 -14.10 -6.28 -2.89
CA PHE A 133 -15.00 -5.74 -3.94
C PHE A 133 -15.32 -4.24 -3.80
N GLY A 134 -14.35 -3.45 -3.35
CA GLY A 134 -14.55 -2.03 -3.05
C GLY A 134 -15.36 -1.76 -1.78
N ARG A 135 -15.50 -2.72 -0.86
CA ARG A 135 -16.02 -2.49 0.50
C ARG A 135 -14.84 -2.50 1.47
N PRO A 136 -14.52 -1.40 2.17
CA PRO A 136 -13.50 -1.39 3.21
C PRO A 136 -14.06 -2.10 4.46
N LEU A 137 -13.34 -3.12 4.93
CA LEU A 137 -13.70 -3.94 6.09
C LEU A 137 -12.61 -3.88 7.15
N LEU A 138 -13.02 -3.96 8.42
CA LEU A 138 -12.16 -4.18 9.57
C LEU A 138 -12.46 -5.55 10.18
N TRP A 139 -11.44 -6.38 10.34
CA TRP A 139 -11.46 -7.62 11.08
C TRP A 139 -10.85 -7.42 12.46
N PHE A 140 -11.51 -7.95 13.48
CA PHE A 140 -10.96 -8.06 14.83
C PHE A 140 -11.58 -9.26 15.56
N GLU A 141 -10.75 -10.08 16.23
CA GLU A 141 -11.16 -11.22 17.06
C GLU A 141 -12.14 -12.21 16.39
N GLY A 142 -12.05 -12.38 15.07
CA GLY A 142 -12.92 -13.26 14.29
C GLY A 142 -14.18 -12.59 13.71
N LYS A 143 -14.41 -11.30 13.97
CA LYS A 143 -15.56 -10.54 13.46
C LYS A 143 -15.14 -9.57 12.36
N TRP A 144 -15.78 -9.70 11.20
CA TRP A 144 -15.77 -8.69 10.15
C TRP A 144 -16.78 -7.58 10.44
N THR A 145 -16.33 -6.33 10.27
CA THR A 145 -17.14 -5.13 10.49
C THR A 145 -16.92 -4.17 9.30
N PRO A 146 -17.97 -3.82 8.53
CA PRO A 146 -17.84 -2.81 7.48
C PRO A 146 -17.43 -1.44 8.02
N LEU A 147 -16.50 -0.77 7.35
CA LEU A 147 -16.12 0.61 7.65
C LEU A 147 -17.07 1.65 7.02
N LEU A 148 -17.98 1.21 6.15
CA LEU A 148 -19.00 2.06 5.52
C LEU A 148 -20.41 1.46 5.71
N PRO A 149 -21.46 2.31 5.83
CA PRO A 149 -22.84 1.86 5.90
C PRO A 149 -23.36 1.40 4.52
N GLY A 150 -24.17 0.34 4.52
CA GLY A 150 -24.86 -0.16 3.33
C GLY A 150 -23.92 -0.64 2.22
N ASP A 151 -24.23 -0.24 0.98
CA ASP A 151 -23.50 -0.64 -0.23
C ASP A 151 -22.50 0.41 -0.73
N GLN A 152 -22.15 1.40 0.10
CA GLN A 152 -21.13 2.40 -0.24
C GLN A 152 -19.78 1.74 -0.54
N ARG A 153 -19.08 2.27 -1.53
CA ARG A 153 -17.78 1.75 -1.98
C ARG A 153 -16.62 2.68 -1.63
N GLY A 154 -15.52 2.07 -1.23
CA GLY A 154 -14.25 2.71 -0.93
C GLY A 154 -13.11 1.71 -0.87
N THR A 155 -11.94 2.19 -0.48
CA THR A 155 -10.72 1.41 -0.30
C THR A 155 -10.08 1.85 1.01
N VAL A 156 -9.56 0.91 1.80
CA VAL A 156 -8.69 1.18 2.96
C VAL A 156 -7.23 0.96 2.57
N THR A 157 -6.35 1.82 3.07
CA THR A 157 -4.92 1.90 2.69
C THR A 157 -3.97 1.96 3.88
N GLY A 158 -4.45 2.35 5.07
CA GLY A 158 -3.67 2.37 6.30
C GLY A 158 -4.52 2.09 7.54
N LEU A 159 -3.87 1.60 8.60
CA LEU A 159 -4.44 1.30 9.92
C LEU A 159 -3.36 1.55 10.98
N ASN A 160 -3.67 2.29 12.04
CA ASN A 160 -2.75 2.55 13.15
C ASN A 160 -3.09 1.74 14.41
N ALA A 161 -2.22 1.74 15.42
CA ALA A 161 -2.40 1.02 16.67
C ALA A 161 -3.61 1.48 17.50
N GLN A 162 -4.18 2.66 17.27
CA GLN A 162 -5.45 3.06 17.89
C GLN A 162 -6.66 2.33 17.28
N GLY A 163 -6.50 1.70 16.12
CA GLY A 163 -7.59 1.09 15.35
C GLY A 163 -8.30 2.11 14.46
N GLN A 164 -7.63 3.23 14.15
CA GLN A 164 -8.08 4.18 13.16
C GLN A 164 -7.57 3.77 11.78
N ALA A 165 -8.46 3.74 10.80
CA ALA A 165 -8.14 3.36 9.43
C ALA A 165 -8.26 4.57 8.50
N VAL A 166 -7.50 4.59 7.42
CA VAL A 166 -7.57 5.63 6.37
C VAL A 166 -7.68 5.04 4.98
N GLY A 167 -8.18 5.84 4.05
CA GLY A 167 -8.33 5.43 2.66
C GLY A 167 -9.16 6.39 1.83
N VAL A 168 -9.98 5.85 0.92
CA VAL A 168 -10.68 6.63 -0.11
C VAL A 168 -12.13 6.19 -0.24
N VAL A 169 -13.06 7.15 -0.28
CA VAL A 169 -14.50 6.94 -0.56
C VAL A 169 -14.92 8.01 -1.56
N ALA A 170 -15.56 7.64 -2.66
CA ALA A 170 -16.07 8.58 -3.66
C ALA A 170 -15.05 9.68 -4.10
N ARG A 171 -13.78 9.30 -4.33
CA ARG A 171 -12.63 10.20 -4.65
C ARG A 171 -12.24 11.19 -3.53
N GLN A 172 -12.64 10.95 -2.28
CA GLN A 172 -12.23 11.75 -1.12
C GLN A 172 -11.44 10.90 -0.12
N ALA A 173 -10.40 11.48 0.47
CA ALA A 173 -9.67 10.89 1.57
C ALA A 173 -10.56 10.75 2.81
N TYR A 174 -10.60 9.57 3.42
CA TYR A 174 -11.44 9.25 4.58
C TYR A 174 -10.60 8.79 5.78
N LEU A 175 -11.11 9.08 6.97
CA LEU A 175 -10.63 8.57 8.26
C LEU A 175 -11.79 7.87 8.97
N TRP A 176 -11.55 6.63 9.39
CA TRP A 176 -12.47 5.80 10.15
C TRP A 176 -11.96 5.60 11.57
N SER A 177 -12.86 5.68 12.55
CA SER A 177 -12.62 5.28 13.94
C SER A 177 -13.69 4.26 14.31
N GLY A 178 -13.34 2.96 14.25
CA GLY A 178 -14.33 1.89 14.20
C GLY A 178 -15.24 2.03 12.98
N THR A 179 -16.56 1.95 13.16
CA THR A 179 -17.55 2.06 12.08
C THR A 179 -17.86 3.50 11.65
N THR A 180 -17.31 4.51 12.33
CA THR A 180 -17.59 5.92 12.05
C THR A 180 -16.53 6.49 11.12
N GLY A 181 -16.88 6.67 9.85
CA GLY A 181 -16.06 7.33 8.84
C GLY A 181 -16.41 8.79 8.63
N LYS A 182 -15.41 9.63 8.33
CA LYS A 182 -15.60 11.01 7.86
C LYS A 182 -14.58 11.37 6.76
N PRO A 183 -14.93 12.26 5.82
CA PRO A 183 -13.95 12.83 4.90
C PRO A 183 -12.93 13.66 5.69
N LEU A 184 -11.67 13.58 5.28
CA LEU A 184 -10.57 14.39 5.83
C LEU A 184 -10.53 15.79 5.23
N LEU A 185 -10.97 15.92 3.98
CA LEU A 185 -10.82 17.11 3.14
C LEU A 185 -12.09 17.32 2.31
N ASN A 186 -12.50 18.59 2.14
CA ASN A 186 -13.65 18.95 1.29
C ASN A 186 -13.27 19.12 -0.19
N ARG A 187 -12.45 18.21 -0.74
CA ARG A 187 -11.98 18.22 -2.14
C ARG A 187 -11.45 16.84 -2.57
N PRO A 188 -11.35 16.54 -3.89
CA PRO A 188 -10.79 15.29 -4.38
C PRO A 188 -9.40 15.01 -3.79
N SER A 189 -9.24 13.81 -3.23
CA SER A 189 -8.08 13.43 -2.44
C SER A 189 -8.03 11.91 -2.19
N THR A 190 -6.84 11.41 -1.88
CA THR A 190 -6.62 10.03 -1.45
C THR A 190 -5.79 10.03 -0.17
N ALA A 191 -6.11 9.19 0.82
CA ALA A 191 -5.20 8.89 1.92
C ALA A 191 -4.42 7.60 1.62
N ALA A 192 -3.12 7.59 1.91
CA ALA A 192 -2.23 6.47 1.63
C ALA A 192 -1.69 5.80 2.89
N ALA A 193 -1.37 6.55 3.96
CA ALA A 193 -0.93 5.99 5.23
C ALA A 193 -1.36 6.85 6.44
N ILE A 194 -1.38 6.22 7.62
CA ILE A 194 -1.65 6.81 8.93
C ILE A 194 -0.64 6.24 9.94
N ASN A 195 -0.19 7.05 10.89
CA ASN A 195 0.71 6.63 11.97
C ASN A 195 -0.02 6.58 13.34
N ASP A 196 0.66 6.12 14.38
CA ASP A 196 0.11 5.95 15.74
C ASP A 196 -0.14 7.27 16.48
N ARG A 197 0.21 8.42 15.89
CA ARG A 197 -0.25 9.73 16.38
C ARG A 197 -1.54 10.20 15.69
N GLY A 198 -2.01 9.47 14.69
CA GLY A 198 -3.10 9.88 13.81
C GLY A 198 -2.68 10.97 12.81
N ASP A 199 -1.38 11.12 12.54
CA ASP A 199 -0.92 11.89 11.38
C ASP A 199 -1.21 11.08 10.11
N ILE A 200 -1.64 11.74 9.03
CA ILE A 200 -2.13 11.08 7.80
C ILE A 200 -1.46 11.71 6.59
N ILE A 201 -1.05 10.89 5.62
CA ILE A 201 -0.50 11.34 4.34
C ILE A 201 -1.35 10.91 3.16
N GLY A 202 -1.24 11.64 2.06
CA GLY A 202 -1.99 11.35 0.85
C GLY A 202 -1.72 12.32 -0.29
N ALA A 203 -2.49 12.19 -1.38
CA ALA A 203 -2.41 13.05 -2.55
C ALA A 203 -3.70 13.84 -2.79
N LEU A 204 -3.59 14.99 -3.45
CA LEU A 204 -4.67 15.92 -3.77
C LEU A 204 -4.96 15.95 -5.27
N GLY A 205 -6.24 16.16 -5.62
CA GLY A 205 -6.69 16.30 -7.00
C GLY A 205 -6.64 14.99 -7.78
N GLU A 206 -7.02 15.04 -9.06
CA GLU A 206 -7.04 13.86 -9.93
C GLU A 206 -5.68 13.56 -10.58
N SER A 207 -4.81 14.57 -10.72
CA SER A 207 -3.42 14.41 -11.18
C SER A 207 -2.48 13.91 -10.08
N HIS A 208 -2.90 13.96 -8.81
CA HIS A 208 -2.04 13.68 -7.66
C HIS A 208 -0.79 14.58 -7.57
N ALA A 209 -0.72 15.71 -8.28
CA ALA A 209 0.48 16.56 -8.35
C ALA A 209 0.95 17.15 -7.00
N THR A 210 0.05 17.22 -6.02
CA THR A 210 0.34 17.77 -4.68
C THR A 210 0.10 16.71 -3.61
N GLY A 211 1.11 16.44 -2.80
CA GLY A 211 0.97 15.63 -1.57
C GLY A 211 0.44 16.47 -0.43
N TYR A 212 -0.17 15.83 0.57
CA TYR A 212 -0.54 16.48 1.81
C TYR A 212 -0.14 15.66 3.02
N PHE A 213 0.15 16.38 4.10
CA PHE A 213 0.29 15.89 5.46
C PHE A 213 -0.85 16.50 6.30
N TRP A 214 -1.74 15.66 6.81
CA TRP A 214 -2.84 16.05 7.70
C TRP A 214 -2.47 15.69 9.14
N GLN A 215 -2.63 16.65 10.04
CA GLN A 215 -2.38 16.47 11.47
C GLN A 215 -3.43 17.26 12.25
N LYS A 216 -4.25 16.57 13.06
CA LYS A 216 -5.22 17.16 14.00
C LYS A 216 -6.16 18.22 13.39
N GLY A 217 -6.52 18.03 12.11
CA GLY A 217 -7.39 18.94 11.35
C GLY A 217 -6.67 20.00 10.51
N THR A 218 -5.36 20.20 10.73
CA THR A 218 -4.53 21.06 9.89
C THR A 218 -3.97 20.28 8.70
N VAL A 219 -3.88 20.93 7.54
CA VAL A 219 -3.34 20.35 6.29
C VAL A 219 -2.12 21.14 5.88
N LYS A 220 -0.99 20.46 5.68
CA LYS A 220 0.21 21.01 5.05
C LYS A 220 0.41 20.34 3.70
N GLU A 221 0.27 21.12 2.63
CA GLU A 221 0.55 20.66 1.27
C GLU A 221 2.06 20.63 1.02
N PHE A 222 2.51 19.72 0.15
CA PHE A 222 3.90 19.64 -0.30
C PHE A 222 4.01 19.11 -1.73
N THR A 223 5.08 19.50 -2.38
CA THR A 223 5.42 19.18 -3.77
C THR A 223 6.85 18.64 -3.82
N ALA A 224 7.22 17.88 -4.86
CA ALA A 224 8.60 17.49 -5.08
C ALA A 224 9.33 18.52 -5.96
N PRO A 225 10.59 18.89 -5.64
CA PRO A 225 11.43 19.60 -6.61
C PRO A 225 11.73 18.65 -7.77
N LEU A 226 11.45 19.07 -9.00
CA LEU A 226 11.75 18.30 -10.21
C LEU A 226 12.74 19.04 -11.10
N TYR A 227 13.56 18.25 -11.81
CA TYR A 227 14.63 18.74 -12.66
C TYR A 227 14.17 19.68 -13.80
N SER A 228 12.90 19.60 -14.21
CA SER A 228 12.29 20.41 -15.27
C SER A 228 11.23 21.42 -14.78
N GLY A 229 10.92 21.46 -13.48
CA GLY A 229 9.86 22.31 -12.93
C GLY A 229 8.41 21.83 -13.14
N GLU A 230 8.16 20.84 -14.00
CA GLU A 230 6.82 20.32 -14.29
C GLU A 230 6.47 19.10 -13.42
N ILE A 231 5.64 19.28 -12.38
CA ILE A 231 5.14 18.15 -11.58
C ILE A 231 3.90 17.56 -12.23
N ALA A 232 4.02 16.30 -12.62
CA ALA A 232 2.89 15.56 -13.14
C ALA A 232 2.13 14.79 -12.05
N TYR A 233 2.85 14.07 -11.18
CA TYR A 233 2.25 13.39 -10.04
C TYR A 233 3.21 13.22 -8.86
N LEU A 234 2.62 13.18 -7.65
CA LEU A 234 3.26 12.86 -6.39
C LEU A 234 2.45 11.76 -5.69
N ASN A 235 3.09 10.65 -5.39
CA ASN A 235 2.48 9.49 -4.74
C ASN A 235 3.18 9.20 -3.39
N PRO A 236 2.77 9.86 -2.29
CA PRO A 236 3.18 9.49 -0.94
C PRO A 236 2.76 8.05 -0.63
N VAL A 237 3.70 7.22 -0.17
CA VAL A 237 3.51 5.77 0.07
C VAL A 237 3.50 5.43 1.55
N ALA A 238 4.46 5.94 2.32
CA ALA A 238 4.63 5.57 3.73
C ALA A 238 5.02 6.76 4.61
N LEU A 239 4.75 6.62 5.91
CA LEU A 239 4.90 7.62 6.95
C LEU A 239 5.39 6.90 8.22
N ASN A 240 6.31 7.52 8.98
CA ASN A 240 6.78 7.00 10.27
C ASN A 240 6.27 7.83 11.47
N GLU A 241 6.62 7.40 12.69
CA GLU A 241 6.31 8.09 13.94
C GLU A 241 7.11 9.38 14.15
N ARG A 242 7.90 9.84 13.18
CA ARG A 242 8.57 11.14 13.19
C ARG A 242 7.93 12.17 12.25
N ALA A 243 6.85 11.79 11.56
CA ALA A 243 6.29 12.54 10.44
C ALA A 243 7.25 12.72 9.25
N ASP A 244 8.22 11.82 9.09
CA ASP A 244 8.93 11.66 7.83
C ASP A 244 8.03 10.88 6.85
N VAL A 245 7.98 11.31 5.61
CA VAL A 245 7.14 10.72 4.55
C VAL A 245 8.02 10.29 3.40
N VAL A 246 7.76 9.11 2.82
CA VAL A 246 8.39 8.67 1.58
C VAL A 246 7.36 8.38 0.52
N GLY A 247 7.76 8.51 -0.72
CA GLY A 247 6.91 8.22 -1.86
C GLY A 247 7.65 8.38 -3.17
N ASN A 248 6.88 8.52 -4.24
CA ASN A 248 7.36 8.55 -5.61
C ASN A 248 6.86 9.83 -6.29
N ALA A 249 7.76 10.60 -6.88
CA ALA A 249 7.45 11.74 -7.73
C ALA A 249 7.71 11.33 -9.18
N GLY A 250 6.87 11.74 -10.13
CA GLY A 250 7.12 11.39 -11.52
C GLY A 250 6.74 12.46 -12.51
N LEU A 251 7.32 12.33 -13.70
CA LEU A 251 6.97 13.08 -14.89
C LEU A 251 5.92 12.29 -15.67
N VAL A 252 4.90 12.99 -16.17
CA VAL A 252 4.08 12.48 -17.26
C VAL A 252 4.99 12.55 -18.49
N PRO A 253 5.17 11.45 -19.24
CA PRO A 253 5.90 11.52 -20.50
C PRO A 253 5.27 12.59 -21.39
N PRO A 254 6.06 13.44 -22.06
CA PRO A 254 5.56 14.30 -23.12
C PRO A 254 4.69 13.50 -24.08
N THR A 255 3.49 14.01 -24.40
CA THR A 255 2.48 13.26 -25.16
C THR A 255 2.90 12.98 -26.61
N ASP A 256 3.92 13.67 -27.10
CA ASP A 256 4.65 13.42 -28.34
C ASP A 256 5.73 12.34 -28.17
N ALA A 257 5.27 11.12 -27.88
CA ALA A 257 6.07 9.94 -27.50
C ALA A 257 7.01 9.35 -28.61
N LYS A 258 7.88 10.18 -29.20
CA LYS A 258 9.08 9.75 -29.95
C LYS A 258 10.32 9.65 -29.07
N HIS A 259 10.33 10.31 -27.92
CA HIS A 259 11.36 10.13 -26.90
C HIS A 259 10.92 9.06 -25.90
N GLN A 260 11.38 7.83 -26.11
CA GLN A 260 11.45 6.83 -25.05
C GLN A 260 12.43 7.36 -23.98
N SER A 261 11.91 8.11 -23.02
CA SER A 261 12.72 8.61 -21.91
C SER A 261 13.28 7.42 -21.13
N THR A 262 14.60 7.32 -21.11
CA THR A 262 15.36 6.36 -20.30
C THR A 262 15.46 6.78 -18.84
N ALA A 263 14.95 7.96 -18.47
CA ALA A 263 14.81 8.36 -17.08
C ALA A 263 13.75 7.46 -16.39
N PRO A 264 13.98 7.02 -15.15
CA PRO A 264 12.98 6.27 -14.39
C PRO A 264 11.70 7.11 -14.28
N TRP A 265 10.55 6.52 -14.62
CA TRP A 265 9.25 7.22 -14.61
C TRP A 265 8.75 7.60 -13.20
N SER A 266 9.55 7.30 -12.18
CA SER A 266 9.31 7.47 -10.76
C SER A 266 10.65 7.73 -10.07
N SER A 267 10.83 8.95 -9.57
CA SER A 267 11.91 9.40 -8.69
C SER A 267 11.46 9.29 -7.24
N PRO A 268 12.03 8.40 -6.43
CA PRO A 268 11.65 8.30 -5.03
C PRO A 268 12.11 9.51 -4.22
N PHE A 269 11.24 9.99 -3.33
CA PHE A 269 11.49 11.14 -2.48
C PHE A 269 11.34 10.80 -1.00
N VAL A 270 11.96 11.64 -0.17
CA VAL A 270 11.61 11.80 1.25
C VAL A 270 11.18 13.24 1.51
N TRP A 271 10.09 13.42 2.25
CA TRP A 271 9.68 14.70 2.81
C TRP A 271 9.91 14.66 4.33
N GLN A 272 10.71 15.59 4.83
CA GLN A 272 11.06 15.70 6.24
C GLN A 272 11.04 17.17 6.63
N GLN A 273 10.51 17.49 7.82
CA GLN A 273 10.51 18.85 8.38
C GLN A 273 9.94 19.94 7.44
N GLY A 274 9.07 19.55 6.49
CA GLY A 274 8.49 20.46 5.50
C GLY A 274 9.23 20.56 4.16
N ARG A 275 10.34 19.85 3.96
CA ARG A 275 11.13 19.87 2.72
C ARG A 275 11.11 18.50 2.03
N THR A 276 10.74 18.49 0.75
CA THR A 276 10.89 17.31 -0.12
C THR A 276 12.30 17.26 -0.72
N THR A 277 12.89 16.06 -0.74
CA THR A 277 14.21 15.78 -1.32
C THR A 277 14.14 14.48 -2.12
N LEU A 278 14.61 14.50 -3.38
CA LEU A 278 14.76 13.29 -4.20
C LEU A 278 15.93 12.43 -3.69
N LEU A 279 15.77 11.11 -3.67
CA LEU A 279 16.74 10.19 -3.05
C LEU A 279 17.94 9.87 -3.95
N GLU A 280 17.79 9.99 -5.27
CA GLU A 280 18.89 9.80 -6.24
C GLU A 280 20.04 10.78 -6.01
N GLY A 281 19.72 11.99 -5.52
CA GLY A 281 20.68 13.01 -5.11
C GLY A 281 21.42 12.71 -3.79
N ARG A 282 21.14 11.60 -3.10
CA ARG A 282 21.56 11.35 -1.71
C ARG A 282 22.25 10.00 -1.43
N ILE A 283 22.44 9.15 -2.42
CA ILE A 283 23.17 7.88 -2.24
C ILE A 283 24.68 8.12 -2.44
N GLU A 284 25.52 7.78 -1.45
CA GLU A 284 26.98 7.95 -1.55
C GLU A 284 27.62 7.08 -2.65
N GLN A 285 26.93 6.02 -3.10
CA GLN A 285 27.24 5.23 -4.29
C GLN A 285 26.55 5.74 -5.58
N GLN A 286 26.41 7.07 -5.72
CA GLN A 286 25.98 7.72 -6.96
C GLN A 286 26.78 7.18 -8.15
N GLY A 287 26.09 6.60 -9.14
CA GLY A 287 26.70 5.97 -10.32
C GLY A 287 26.71 4.44 -10.32
N LYS A 288 26.24 3.75 -9.26
CA LYS A 288 25.94 2.31 -9.32
C LYS A 288 24.46 1.98 -9.40
N TRP A 289 23.60 2.75 -8.73
CA TRP A 289 22.18 2.44 -8.60
C TRP A 289 21.31 3.54 -9.18
N VAL A 290 20.32 3.14 -9.98
CA VAL A 290 19.14 3.94 -10.35
C VAL A 290 18.01 3.49 -9.43
N LEU A 291 17.29 4.43 -8.81
CA LEU A 291 16.17 4.09 -7.95
C LEU A 291 14.86 4.10 -8.73
N ASP A 292 14.02 3.10 -8.47
CA ASP A 292 12.72 2.93 -9.12
C ASP A 292 11.57 3.44 -8.25
N ALA A 293 11.59 3.14 -6.95
CA ALA A 293 10.51 3.48 -6.03
C ALA A 293 10.90 3.44 -4.55
N ALA A 294 10.33 4.31 -3.73
CA ALA A 294 10.30 4.18 -2.28
C ALA A 294 9.07 3.36 -1.87
N LEU A 295 9.28 2.42 -0.95
CA LEU A 295 8.29 1.41 -0.57
C LEU A 295 7.87 1.53 0.90
N ALA A 296 8.82 1.82 1.79
CA ALA A 296 8.56 1.98 3.23
C ALA A 296 9.61 2.87 3.89
N ILE A 297 9.28 3.42 5.05
CA ILE A 297 10.20 4.10 5.97
C ILE A 297 9.88 3.68 7.40
N ASN A 298 10.89 3.52 8.25
CA ASN A 298 10.72 3.26 9.68
C ASN A 298 11.10 4.47 10.57
N ASP A 299 10.91 4.36 11.87
CA ASP A 299 11.15 5.46 12.84
C ASP A 299 12.62 5.87 13.00
N ARG A 300 13.56 5.09 12.46
CA ARG A 300 14.97 5.48 12.37
C ARG A 300 15.23 6.37 11.15
N GLY A 301 14.32 6.36 10.17
CA GLY A 301 14.51 6.98 8.87
C GLY A 301 15.24 6.07 7.89
N GLU A 302 15.32 4.76 8.18
CA GLU A 302 15.76 3.78 7.19
C GLU A 302 14.65 3.62 6.15
N ILE A 303 14.97 3.88 4.88
CA ILE A 303 14.02 3.83 3.75
C ILE A 303 14.27 2.57 2.95
N LEU A 304 13.23 1.75 2.79
CA LEU A 304 13.24 0.64 1.84
C LEU A 304 12.90 1.19 0.45
N VAL A 305 13.78 0.96 -0.51
CA VAL A 305 13.57 1.31 -1.93
C VAL A 305 13.74 0.10 -2.83
N ARG A 306 13.13 0.17 -4.01
CA ARG A 306 13.48 -0.66 -5.18
C ARG A 306 14.38 0.15 -6.11
N GLY A 307 15.39 -0.49 -6.70
CA GLY A 307 16.25 0.11 -7.72
C GLY A 307 17.00 -0.94 -8.52
N HIS A 308 17.70 -0.54 -9.57
CA HIS A 308 18.46 -1.41 -10.46
C HIS A 308 19.88 -0.85 -10.69
N GLU A 309 20.83 -1.70 -11.09
CA GLU A 309 22.19 -1.23 -11.37
C GLU A 309 22.22 -0.38 -12.66
N GLN A 310 23.00 0.70 -12.68
CA GLN A 310 23.06 1.61 -13.83
C GLN A 310 23.47 0.86 -15.10
N GLY A 311 22.66 1.00 -16.16
CA GLY A 311 22.85 0.29 -17.43
C GLY A 311 22.16 -1.09 -17.50
N LYS A 312 21.51 -1.56 -16.42
CA LYS A 312 20.72 -2.80 -16.40
C LYS A 312 19.27 -2.51 -16.05
N THR A 313 18.32 -2.71 -16.96
CA THR A 313 16.89 -2.54 -16.64
C THR A 313 16.37 -3.59 -15.65
N TYR A 314 17.00 -4.77 -15.58
CA TYR A 314 16.62 -5.88 -14.71
C TYR A 314 17.85 -6.72 -14.29
N PRO A 315 17.77 -7.45 -13.16
CA PRO A 315 16.68 -7.42 -12.16
C PRO A 315 16.69 -6.15 -11.30
N SER A 316 15.52 -5.75 -10.78
CA SER A 316 15.46 -4.77 -9.68
C SER A 316 15.78 -5.46 -8.36
N HIS A 317 16.43 -4.72 -7.47
CA HIS A 317 16.84 -5.12 -6.12
C HIS A 317 16.10 -4.29 -5.07
N LEU A 318 15.89 -4.88 -3.89
CA LEU A 318 15.51 -4.13 -2.69
C LEU A 318 16.77 -3.60 -1.99
N LEU A 319 16.81 -2.30 -1.73
CA LEU A 319 17.90 -1.62 -1.06
C LEU A 319 17.37 -0.96 0.21
N LEU A 320 18.16 -1.00 1.29
CA LEU A 320 17.90 -0.25 2.51
C LEU A 320 18.79 0.98 2.54
N LEU A 321 18.18 2.17 2.46
CA LEU A 321 18.89 3.44 2.52
C LEU A 321 18.84 4.02 3.93
N THR A 322 19.96 4.56 4.39
CA THR A 322 20.04 5.46 5.55
C THR A 322 20.41 6.85 5.04
N PRO A 323 19.45 7.70 4.62
CA PRO A 323 19.76 9.03 4.15
C PRO A 323 20.45 9.79 5.28
N ARG A 324 21.72 10.15 5.09
CA ARG A 324 22.39 11.04 6.04
C ARG A 324 21.65 12.37 5.97
N VAL A 325 21.20 12.87 7.12
CA VAL A 325 20.70 14.25 7.27
C VAL A 325 21.92 15.18 7.21
N GLY A 326 22.51 15.26 6.02
CA GLY A 326 23.53 16.23 5.70
C GLY A 326 22.85 17.59 5.63
N ILE A 327 23.23 18.47 6.56
CA ILE A 327 23.21 19.91 6.33
C ILE A 327 23.77 20.11 4.93
N ALA A 328 23.03 20.82 4.07
CA ALA A 328 23.52 21.09 2.72
C ALA A 328 24.87 21.83 2.83
N PRO A 329 25.87 21.50 1.98
CA PRO A 329 27.14 22.22 1.97
C PRO A 329 26.93 23.72 1.65
#